data_AF-A0A9D1G7S9-F1
#
_entry.id   AF-A0A9D1G7S9-F1
#
_cell.length_a   1.000
_cell.length_b   1.000
_cell.length_c   1.000
_cell.angle_alpha   90.00
_cell.angle_beta   90.00
_cell.angle_gamma   90.00
#
_symmetry.space_group_name_H-M   'P 1'
#
loop_
_entity.id
_entity.type
_entity.pdbx_description
1 polymer ?
#
loop_
_entity_poly.entity_id
_entity_poly.type
_entity_poly.pdbx_seq_one_letter_code
_entity_poly.pdbx_strand_id
1 'polypeptide(L)'
;MNALKEIRASEITIEVTDPKSGQTLRRTLPIDYTETANCLRLAAEDAEGKPAELVFYSNTGLSRLRDLTGGGPDKDPCGGHSNSI
;
A
#
# COMPACT_ATOMS: atom_id res chain seq x y z
N MET A 1 14.29 -12.51 -16.27
CA MET A 1 13.64 -12.68 -14.95
C MET A 1 12.30 -11.99 -15.00
N ASN A 2 11.20 -12.73 -14.85
CA ASN A 2 9.86 -12.18 -14.93
C ASN A 2 9.60 -11.43 -13.60
N ALA A 3 9.74 -10.10 -13.60
CA ALA A 3 9.41 -9.30 -12.43
C ALA A 3 7.90 -9.46 -12.20
N LEU A 4 7.50 -10.19 -11.16
CA LEU A 4 6.10 -10.30 -10.75
C LEU A 4 5.59 -8.88 -10.48
N LYS A 5 4.83 -8.34 -11.44
CA LYS A 5 4.28 -6.98 -11.36
C LYS A 5 3.25 -6.85 -10.23
N GLU A 6 2.67 -7.98 -9.83
CA GLU A 6 1.61 -8.06 -8.84
C GLU A 6 1.55 -9.49 -8.27
N ILE A 7 1.29 -9.60 -6.98
CA ILE A 7 0.98 -10.86 -6.28
C ILE A 7 -0.44 -10.74 -5.72
N ARG A 8 -1.25 -11.79 -5.88
CA ARG A 8 -2.63 -11.86 -5.36
C ARG A 8 -2.88 -13.18 -4.65
N ALA A 9 -3.69 -13.13 -3.60
CA ALA A 9 -4.25 -14.30 -2.94
C ALA A 9 -5.61 -13.96 -2.33
N SER A 10 -6.51 -14.93 -2.22
CA SER A 10 -7.81 -14.81 -1.53
C SER A 10 -7.77 -15.36 -0.11
N GLU A 11 -6.61 -15.83 0.33
CA GLU A 11 -6.37 -16.43 1.64
C GLU A 11 -4.92 -16.15 2.05
N ILE A 12 -4.71 -15.82 3.33
CA ILE A 12 -3.37 -15.62 3.89
C ILE A 12 -3.17 -16.47 5.14
N THR A 13 -1.92 -16.77 5.47
CA THR A 13 -1.54 -17.30 6.78
C THR A 13 -0.89 -16.20 7.60
N ILE A 14 -1.47 -15.85 8.75
CA ILE A 14 -0.87 -14.95 9.72
C ILE A 14 -0.11 -15.75 10.78
N GLU A 15 1.05 -15.22 11.19
CA GLU A 15 1.82 -15.70 12.32
C GLU A 15 1.96 -14.57 13.34
N VAL A 16 1.63 -14.86 14.60
CA VAL A 16 1.70 -13.89 15.69
C VAL A 16 2.45 -14.53 16.85
N THR A 17 3.48 -13.84 17.34
CA THR A 17 4.24 -14.24 18.53
C THR A 17 3.96 -13.28 19.66
N ASP A 18 3.42 -13.77 20.78
CA ASP A 18 3.25 -12.98 21.99
C ASP A 18 4.62 -12.76 22.67
N PRO A 19 5.10 -11.52 22.80
CA PRO A 19 6.42 -11.25 23.40
C PRO A 19 6.49 -11.60 24.89
N LYS A 20 5.35 -11.67 25.60
CA LYS A 20 5.34 -11.97 27.04
C LYS A 20 5.44 -13.47 27.32
N SER A 21 4.66 -14.29 26.61
CA SER A 21 4.68 -15.75 26.78
C SER A 21 5.66 -16.47 25.85
N GLY A 22 6.11 -15.83 24.78
CA GLY A 22 6.89 -16.45 23.71
C GLY A 22 6.09 -17.40 22.81
N GLN A 23 4.77 -17.50 23.00
CA GLN A 23 3.93 -18.39 22.23
C GLN A 23 3.69 -17.83 20.83
N THR A 24 3.88 -18.68 19.81
CA THR A 24 3.56 -18.37 18.40
C THR A 24 2.27 -19.07 17.99
N LEU A 25 1.35 -18.32 17.39
CA LEU A 25 0.10 -18.81 16.81
C LEU A 25 0.11 -18.57 15.31
N ARG A 26 -0.35 -19.58 14.55
CA ARG A 26 -0.60 -19.46 13.10
C ARG A 26 -2.08 -19.65 12.80
N ARG A 27 -2.64 -18.81 11.94
CA ARG A 27 -4.02 -18.92 11.47
C ARG A 27 -4.10 -18.62 9.99
N THR A 28 -4.92 -19.38 9.29
CA THR A 28 -5.27 -19.14 7.89
C THR A 28 -6.60 -18.40 7.84
N LEU A 29 -6.65 -17.28 7.13
CA LEU A 29 -7.81 -16.39 7.10
C LEU A 29 -8.19 -16.04 5.66
N PRO A 30 -9.50 -15.94 5.34
CA PRO A 30 -9.98 -15.49 4.05
C PRO A 30 -9.83 -13.97 3.95
N ILE A 31 -8.62 -13.53 3.59
CA ILE A 31 -8.27 -12.12 3.41
C ILE A 31 -7.73 -11.96 1.99
N ASP A 32 -8.33 -11.05 1.24
CA ASP A 32 -7.87 -10.68 -0.08
C ASP A 32 -6.56 -9.88 0.03
N TYR A 33 -5.48 -10.49 -0.44
CA TYR A 33 -4.16 -9.91 -0.48
C TYR A 33 -3.82 -9.43 -1.90
N THR A 34 -3.23 -8.25 -1.99
CA THR A 34 -2.63 -7.73 -3.21
C THR A 34 -1.34 -7.01 -2.89
N GLU A 35 -0.25 -7.37 -3.55
CA GLU A 35 1.02 -6.67 -3.44
C GLU A 35 1.54 -6.25 -4.82
N THR A 36 1.96 -5.00 -4.91
CA THR A 36 2.59 -4.38 -6.08
C THR A 36 3.86 -3.66 -5.65
N ALA A 37 4.60 -3.08 -6.60
CA ALA A 37 5.75 -2.22 -6.27
C ALA A 37 5.39 -0.98 -5.41
N ASN A 38 4.12 -0.58 -5.38
CA ASN A 38 3.68 0.66 -4.71
C ASN A 38 2.97 0.42 -3.39
N CYS A 39 2.30 -0.73 -3.24
CA CYS A 39 1.49 -1.00 -2.05
C CYS A 39 1.32 -2.49 -1.78
N LEU A 40 1.06 -2.77 -0.51
CA LEU A 40 0.49 -4.03 0.00
C LEU A 40 -0.90 -3.70 0.54
N ARG A 41 -1.93 -4.40 0.07
CA ARG A 41 -3.31 -4.29 0.52
C ARG A 41 -3.80 -5.62 1.06
N LEU A 42 -4.43 -5.56 2.23
CA LEU A 42 -5.24 -6.62 2.82
C LEU A 42 -6.68 -6.13 2.87
N ALA A 43 -7.63 -6.91 2.35
CA ALA A 43 -9.06 -6.56 2.37
C ALA A 43 -9.88 -7.73 2.89
N ALA A 44 -10.86 -7.45 3.75
CA ALA A 44 -11.77 -8.43 4.34
C ALA A 44 -13.05 -7.73 4.84
N GLU A 45 -13.86 -8.44 5.60
CA GLU A 45 -15.01 -7.88 6.32
C GLU A 45 -14.67 -7.66 7.80
N ASP A 46 -15.23 -6.61 8.39
CA ASP A 46 -15.21 -6.39 9.83
C ASP A 46 -16.26 -7.24 10.56
N ALA A 47 -16.35 -7.09 11.88
CA ALA A 47 -17.29 -7.85 12.70
C ALA A 47 -18.78 -7.58 12.38
N GLU A 48 -19.08 -6.49 11.67
CA GLU A 48 -20.42 -6.10 11.24
C GLU A 48 -20.71 -6.54 9.79
N GLY A 49 -19.78 -7.25 9.14
CA GLY A 49 -19.88 -7.64 7.73
C GLY A 49 -19.63 -6.49 6.76
N LYS A 50 -19.04 -5.38 7.22
CA LYS A 50 -18.71 -4.25 6.34
C LYS A 50 -17.31 -4.43 5.76
N PRO A 51 -17.08 -3.99 4.52
CA PRO A 51 -15.74 -4.02 3.93
C PRO A 51 -14.73 -3.22 4.77
N ALA A 52 -13.58 -3.82 5.05
CA ALA A 52 -12.46 -3.22 5.75
C ALA A 52 -11.15 -3.52 5.03
N GLU A 53 -10.22 -2.56 5.03
CA GLU A 53 -8.93 -2.70 4.37
C GLU A 53 -7.76 -2.12 5.19
N LEU A 54 -6.61 -2.77 5.06
CA LEU A 54 -5.32 -2.30 5.57
C LEU A 54 -4.36 -2.14 4.40
N VAL A 55 -3.86 -0.92 4.20
CA VAL A 55 -2.99 -0.57 3.07
C VAL A 55 -1.65 -0.03 3.58
N PHE A 56 -0.56 -0.66 3.15
CA PHE A 56 0.79 -0.17 3.34
C PHE A 56 1.30 0.38 2.01
N TYR A 57 1.80 1.61 2.03
CA TYR A 57 2.44 2.21 0.87
C TYR A 57 3.96 2.07 0.97
N SER A 58 4.60 1.65 -0.13
CA SER A 58 6.05 1.74 -0.24
C SER A 58 6.48 3.21 -0.37
N ASN A 59 7.76 3.50 -0.17
CA ASN A 59 8.30 4.85 -0.42
C ASN A 59 8.00 5.33 -1.85
N THR A 60 8.02 4.41 -2.82
CA THR A 60 7.64 4.70 -4.21
C THR A 60 6.14 5.01 -4.33
N GLY A 61 5.29 4.26 -3.64
CA GLY A 61 3.84 4.52 -3.60
C GLY A 61 3.51 5.87 -2.97
N LEU A 62 4.15 6.21 -1.84
CA LEU A 62 3.99 7.52 -1.19
C LEU A 62 4.50 8.67 -2.06
N SER A 63 5.62 8.50 -2.75
CA SER A 63 6.11 9.53 -3.68
C SER A 63 5.11 9.78 -4.81
N ARG A 64 4.55 8.71 -5.42
CA ARG A 64 3.52 8.85 -6.45
C ARG A 64 2.24 9.50 -5.93
N LEU A 65 1.80 9.15 -4.72
CA LEU A 65 0.66 9.80 -4.09
C LEU A 65 0.92 11.30 -3.89
N ARG A 66 2.09 11.67 -3.37
CA ARG A 66 2.48 13.08 -3.19
C ARG A 66 2.53 13.84 -4.52
N ASP A 67 3.03 13.21 -5.57
CA ASP A 67 3.09 13.80 -6.91
C ASP A 67 1.68 13.99 -7.50
N LEU A 68 0.74 13.07 -7.23
CA LEU A 68 -0.67 13.16 -7.66
C LEU A 68 -1.49 14.16 -6.81
N THR A 69 -1.23 14.28 -5.52
CA THR A 69 -1.92 15.22 -4.62
C THR A 69 -1.33 16.63 -4.65
N GLY A 70 -0.41 16.92 -5.57
CA GLY A 70 0.10 18.27 -5.80
C GLY A 70 1.05 18.78 -4.71
N GLY A 71 1.82 17.89 -4.07
CA GLY A 71 2.91 18.29 -3.15
C GLY A 71 4.21 18.69 -3.85
N GLY A 72 4.15 19.02 -5.14
CA GLY A 72 5.29 19.51 -5.91
C GLY A 72 5.73 20.89 -5.41
N PRO A 73 7.02 21.26 -5.57
CA PRO A 73 7.48 22.60 -5.23
C PRO A 73 6.60 23.66 -5.91
N ASP A 74 6.26 24.72 -5.18
CA ASP A 74 5.53 25.91 -5.65
C ASP A 74 6.36 26.76 -6.65
N LYS A 75 7.37 26.15 -7.28
CA LYS A 75 8.20 26.76 -8.30
C LYS A 75 7.82 26.20 -9.65
N ASP A 76 7.27 27.10 -10.44
CA ASP A 76 6.92 26.92 -11.83
C ASP A 76 8.08 26.25 -12.60
N PRO A 77 7.90 25.05 -13.18
CA PRO A 77 8.95 24.39 -13.96
C PRO A 77 9.17 25.08 -15.31
N CYS A 78 8.26 25.99 -15.73
CA CYS A 78 8.49 26.87 -16.87
C CYS A 78 9.12 28.20 -16.42
N GLY A 79 10.43 28.19 -16.19
CA GLY A 79 11.25 29.42 -16.09
C GLY A 79 11.36 30.17 -17.43
N GLY A 80 10.24 30.52 -18.06
CA GLY A 80 10.23 30.96 -19.46
C GLY A 80 9.08 31.84 -19.92
N HIS A 81 8.22 32.39 -19.05
CA HIS A 81 7.27 33.42 -19.46
C HIS A 81 7.83 34.82 -19.24
N SER A 82 9.00 35.09 -19.82
CA SER A 82 9.45 36.44 -20.11
C SER A 82 9.19 36.73 -21.60
N ASN A 83 8.41 37.78 -21.86
CA ASN A 83 8.02 38.38 -23.14
C ASN A 83 6.71 37.80 -23.73
N SER A 84 5.74 38.59 -24.18
CA SER A 84 5.84 39.88 -24.87
C SER A 84 4.47 40.57 -24.90
N ILE A 85 4.37 41.85 -24.53
CA ILE A 85 3.71 42.94 -25.29
C ILE A 85 4.45 44.24 -24.94
#